data_AF-A0A7S1JJP3-F1
#
_entry.id   AF-A0A7S1JJP3-F1
#
_cell.length_a   1.000
_cell.length_b   1.000
_cell.length_c   1.000
_cell.angle_alpha   90.00
_cell.angle_beta   90.00
_cell.angle_gamma   90.00
#
_symmetry.space_group_name_H-M   'P 1'
#
loop_
_entity.id
_entity.type
_entity.pdbx_description
1 polymer ?
#
loop_
_entity_poly.entity_id
_entity_poly.type
_entity_poly.pdbx_seq_one_letter_code
_entity_poly.pdbx_strand_id
1 'polypeptide(L)'
;LFFLQGFFLTRYEIKDRSAADTPPAEPLFPDLHQHHPSDATGAASWLPAQYRRVVILIVDGLRWDFALYQPDLPVTDAGPYHINGLPTIHRLMTEQPHNSRLYRFVADAPTATTQRLKAL
;
A
#
# COMPACT_ATOMS: atom_id res chain seq x y z
N LEU A 1 2.28 -32.00 -3.98
CA LEU A 1 0.98 -31.59 -4.56
C LEU A 1 0.99 -30.07 -4.63
N PHE A 2 1.30 -29.48 -5.79
CA PHE A 2 1.35 -28.02 -5.96
C PHE A 2 -0.06 -27.50 -6.22
N PHE A 3 -0.61 -26.78 -5.24
CA PHE A 3 -1.89 -26.10 -5.35
C PHE A 3 -1.63 -24.72 -5.99
N LEU A 4 -1.57 -24.66 -7.32
CA LEU A 4 -1.33 -23.41 -8.08
C LEU A 4 -2.57 -22.89 -8.81
N GLN A 5 -3.74 -23.53 -8.65
CA GLN A 5 -4.97 -23.08 -9.30
C GLN A 5 -6.09 -22.88 -8.29
N GLY A 6 -6.17 -21.65 -7.79
CA GLY A 6 -7.27 -21.17 -6.98
C GLY A 6 -6.80 -20.05 -6.07
N PHE A 7 -7.14 -18.81 -6.40
CA PHE A 7 -7.06 -17.72 -5.43
C PHE A 7 -8.44 -17.58 -4.77
N PHE A 8 -8.47 -17.54 -3.44
CA PHE A 8 -9.69 -17.24 -2.70
C PHE A 8 -9.95 -15.74 -2.82
N LEU A 9 -10.83 -15.35 -3.73
CA LEU A 9 -11.27 -13.96 -3.86
C LEU A 9 -12.45 -13.73 -2.92
N THR A 10 -12.19 -13.15 -1.74
CA THR A 10 -13.28 -12.61 -0.92
C THR A 10 -13.54 -11.17 -1.33
N ARG A 11 -14.75 -10.88 -1.81
CA ARG A 11 -15.19 -9.51 -2.06
C ARG A 11 -15.95 -9.01 -0.85
N TYR A 12 -15.40 -8.00 -0.18
CA TYR A 12 -16.12 -7.21 0.81
C TYR A 12 -16.43 -5.86 0.22
N GLU A 13 -17.70 -5.45 0.31
CA GLU A 13 -18.16 -4.12 -0.08
C GLU A 13 -18.53 -3.36 1.19
N ILE A 14 -17.81 -2.28 1.47
CA ILE A 14 -18.14 -1.38 2.57
C ILE A 14 -19.38 -0.59 2.14
N LYS A 15 -20.47 -0.76 2.87
CA LYS A 15 -21.74 -0.07 2.59
C LYS A 15 -21.68 1.40 2.99
N ASP A 16 -20.96 1.67 4.07
CA ASP A 16 -20.84 3.00 4.64
C ASP A 16 -19.76 3.80 3.91
N ARG A 17 -20.08 5.04 3.56
CA ARG A 17 -19.17 5.97 2.91
C ARG A 17 -19.06 7.22 3.75
N SER A 18 -17.86 7.78 3.84
CA SER A 18 -17.63 9.08 4.47
C SER A 18 -18.29 10.20 3.66
N ALA A 19 -18.92 11.14 4.34
CA ALA A 19 -19.43 12.38 3.75
C ALA A 19 -18.35 13.48 3.78
N ALA A 20 -18.39 14.39 2.80
CA ALA A 20 -17.39 15.44 2.62
C ALA A 20 -17.40 16.48 3.75
N ASP A 21 -18.51 16.64 4.44
CA ASP A 21 -18.75 17.61 5.51
C ASP A 21 -18.60 17.01 6.92
N THR A 22 -18.40 15.69 7.02
CA THR A 22 -18.42 14.98 8.31
C THR A 22 -17.05 14.33 8.58
N PRO A 23 -16.18 14.95 9.41
CA PRO A 23 -14.91 14.37 9.78
C PRO A 23 -15.08 13.13 10.68
N PRO A 24 -14.20 12.12 10.58
CA PRO A 24 -14.25 10.93 11.43
C PRO A 24 -13.76 11.23 12.86
N ALA A 25 -14.67 11.25 13.84
CA ALA A 25 -14.42 11.47 15.28
C ALA A 25 -13.54 12.70 15.60
N GLU A 26 -13.15 12.92 16.88
CA GLU A 26 -12.37 14.09 17.29
C GLU A 26 -11.16 14.33 16.37
N PRO A 27 -10.88 15.59 15.97
CA PRO A 27 -9.92 15.88 14.94
C PRO A 27 -8.53 15.41 15.35
N LEU A 28 -8.07 14.31 14.75
CA LEU A 28 -6.68 13.84 14.84
C LEU A 28 -5.68 14.90 14.32
N PHE A 29 -6.18 15.86 13.53
CA PHE A 29 -5.42 16.96 12.93
C PHE A 29 -6.22 18.27 13.00
N PRO A 30 -6.20 19.00 14.12
CA PRO A 30 -6.99 20.22 14.32
C PRO A 30 -6.67 21.34 13.30
N ASP A 31 -5.47 21.32 12.70
CA ASP A 31 -5.00 22.36 11.78
C ASP A 31 -5.40 22.12 10.31
N LEU A 32 -5.97 20.97 9.95
CA LEU A 32 -6.43 20.72 8.57
C LEU A 32 -7.69 21.51 8.19
N HIS A 33 -8.35 22.16 9.15
CA HIS A 33 -9.58 22.92 8.93
C HIS A 33 -9.37 24.33 8.37
N GLN A 34 -8.13 24.76 8.13
CA GLN A 34 -7.87 26.12 7.68
C GLN A 34 -7.41 26.16 6.23
N HIS A 35 -8.32 26.70 5.41
CA HIS A 35 -8.14 27.12 4.01
C HIS A 35 -8.17 26.04 2.92
N HIS A 36 -9.36 25.84 2.36
CA HIS A 36 -9.46 25.78 0.91
C HIS A 36 -10.60 26.69 0.42
N PRO A 37 -10.37 27.61 -0.54
CA PRO A 37 -11.44 28.40 -1.12
C PRO A 37 -12.43 27.45 -1.79
N SER A 38 -13.70 27.69 -1.52
CA SER A 38 -14.81 27.10 -2.23
C SER A 38 -14.71 27.45 -3.72
N ASP A 39 -14.24 26.52 -4.55
CA ASP A 39 -14.56 26.57 -5.96
C ASP A 39 -16.08 26.42 -6.11
N ALA A 40 -16.64 27.14 -7.08
CA ALA A 40 -18.04 27.57 -7.21
C ALA A 40 -19.11 26.46 -7.38
N THR A 41 -18.87 25.25 -6.89
CA THR A 41 -19.81 24.11 -6.85
C THR A 41 -20.07 23.53 -5.45
N GLY A 42 -19.55 24.15 -4.38
CA GLY A 42 -20.25 24.16 -3.09
C GLY A 42 -20.17 22.92 -2.18
N ALA A 43 -19.09 22.14 -2.19
CA ALA A 43 -18.83 21.21 -1.09
C ALA A 43 -17.32 21.16 -0.76
N ALA A 44 -16.93 21.81 0.34
CA ALA A 44 -15.59 21.67 0.90
C ALA A 44 -15.48 20.30 1.58
N SER A 45 -14.62 19.42 1.06
CA SER A 45 -14.32 18.13 1.71
C SER A 45 -13.31 18.35 2.82
N TRP A 46 -13.56 17.83 4.02
CA TRP A 46 -12.59 17.85 5.13
C TRP A 46 -11.26 17.16 4.76
N LEU A 47 -11.27 16.27 3.76
CA LEU A 47 -10.07 15.73 3.12
C LEU A 47 -10.31 15.63 1.61
N PRO A 48 -9.61 16.40 0.77
CA PRO A 48 -9.76 16.30 -0.67
C PRO A 48 -9.22 14.95 -1.17
N ALA A 49 -10.03 14.25 -1.96
CA ALA A 49 -9.64 12.96 -2.52
C ALA A 49 -8.50 13.13 -3.53
N GLN A 50 -7.32 12.60 -3.22
CA GLN A 50 -6.16 12.66 -4.13
C GLN A 50 -6.24 11.62 -5.26
N TYR A 51 -7.01 10.54 -5.06
CA TYR A 51 -7.12 9.43 -6.00
C TYR A 51 -8.58 8.99 -6.18
N ARG A 52 -8.98 8.65 -7.41
CA ARG A 52 -10.33 8.14 -7.72
C ARG A 52 -10.56 6.71 -7.23
N ARG A 53 -9.50 5.90 -7.20
CA ARG A 53 -9.53 4.48 -6.80
C ARG A 53 -8.19 4.14 -6.15
N VAL A 54 -8.24 3.30 -5.13
CA VAL A 54 -7.05 2.77 -4.44
C VAL A 54 -7.14 1.25 -4.46
N VAL A 55 -6.02 0.59 -4.73
CA VAL A 55 -5.87 -0.87 -4.64
C VAL A 55 -4.83 -1.15 -3.57
N ILE A 56 -5.24 -1.85 -2.51
CA ILE A 56 -4.35 -2.33 -1.46
C ILE A 56 -4.11 -3.82 -1.72
N LEU A 57 -2.87 -4.18 -2.05
CA LEU A 57 -2.46 -5.57 -2.26
C LEU A 57 -1.64 -6.02 -1.05
N ILE A 58 -2.15 -7.02 -0.33
CA ILE A 58 -1.42 -7.64 0.79
C ILE A 58 -0.94 -9.00 0.33
N VAL A 59 0.38 -9.21 0.38
CA VAL A 59 1.02 -10.47 0.01
C VAL A 59 1.56 -11.11 1.28
N ASP A 60 1.03 -12.28 1.63
CA ASP A 60 1.53 -13.04 2.78
C ASP A 60 2.97 -13.51 2.55
N GLY A 61 3.80 -13.41 3.59
CA GLY A 61 5.19 -13.85 3.54
C GLY A 61 6.13 -13.03 2.64
N LEU A 62 5.69 -11.89 2.09
CA LEU A 62 6.56 -11.02 1.29
C LEU A 62 7.53 -10.27 2.21
N ARG A 63 8.75 -10.80 2.33
CA ARG A 63 9.82 -10.17 3.10
C ARG A 63 10.38 -8.95 2.38
N TRP A 64 10.90 -8.01 3.16
CA TRP A 64 11.54 -6.79 2.66
C TRP A 64 12.64 -7.05 1.63
N ASP A 65 13.49 -8.05 1.86
CA ASP A 65 14.63 -8.37 1.00
C ASP A 65 14.22 -8.92 -0.38
N PHE A 66 12.99 -9.39 -0.55
CA PHE A 66 12.50 -9.85 -1.86
C PHE A 66 12.22 -8.68 -2.82
N ALA A 67 12.05 -7.46 -2.30
CA ALA A 67 11.82 -6.26 -3.09
C ALA A 67 13.12 -5.56 -3.52
N LEU A 68 14.28 -6.01 -3.02
CA LEU A 68 15.58 -5.42 -3.34
C LEU A 68 16.06 -5.89 -4.72
N TYR A 69 16.70 -4.99 -5.45
CA TYR A 69 17.25 -5.26 -6.77
C TYR A 69 18.77 -5.08 -6.75
N GLN A 70 19.47 -6.08 -7.29
CA GLN A 70 20.93 -6.13 -7.36
C GLN A 70 21.35 -6.25 -8.82
N PRO A 71 21.72 -5.13 -9.48
CA PRO A 71 22.06 -5.13 -10.91
C PRO A 71 23.37 -5.84 -11.22
N ASP A 72 24.30 -5.89 -10.26
CA ASP A 72 25.66 -6.41 -10.45
C ASP A 72 25.78 -7.91 -10.14
N LEU A 73 24.67 -8.60 -9.83
CA LEU A 73 24.72 -10.04 -9.53
C LEU A 73 25.02 -10.83 -10.80
N PRO A 74 26.09 -11.65 -10.84
CA PRO A 74 26.41 -12.46 -12.01
C PRO A 74 25.28 -13.46 -12.30
N VAL A 75 24.86 -13.59 -13.56
CA VAL A 75 23.85 -14.57 -14.01
C VAL A 75 24.26 -16.02 -13.67
N THR A 76 25.56 -16.25 -13.46
CA THR A 76 26.15 -17.56 -13.12
C THR A 76 26.22 -17.84 -11.63
N ASP A 77 26.16 -16.81 -10.78
CA ASP A 77 26.08 -17.02 -9.35
C ASP A 77 24.62 -17.36 -9.02
N ALA A 78 24.40 -18.58 -8.54
CA ALA A 78 23.14 -19.00 -7.96
C ALA A 78 22.94 -18.27 -6.62
N GLY A 79 22.81 -16.94 -6.67
CA GLY A 79 22.33 -16.15 -5.55
C GLY A 79 20.98 -16.69 -5.08
N PRO A 80 20.56 -16.32 -3.86
CA PRO A 80 19.25 -16.71 -3.36
C PRO A 80 18.15 -16.53 -4.42
N TYR A 81 17.35 -17.58 -4.63
CA TYR A 81 16.32 -17.67 -5.69
C TYR A 81 15.29 -16.53 -5.72
N HIS A 82 15.24 -15.71 -4.68
CA HIS A 82 14.33 -14.57 -4.56
C HIS A 82 14.93 -13.24 -5.07
N ILE A 83 16.26 -13.16 -5.24
CA ILE A 83 16.92 -11.93 -5.70
C ILE A 83 16.46 -11.60 -7.12
N ASN A 84 16.18 -10.31 -7.37
CA ASN A 84 15.69 -9.81 -8.64
C ASN A 84 14.39 -10.47 -9.13
N GLY A 85 13.67 -11.18 -8.26
CA GLY A 85 12.40 -11.85 -8.59
C GLY A 85 11.23 -10.88 -8.78
N LEU A 86 11.33 -9.64 -8.28
CA LEU A 86 10.33 -8.58 -8.39
C LEU A 86 10.88 -7.32 -9.06
N PRO A 87 11.37 -7.39 -10.31
CA PRO A 87 12.05 -6.29 -10.99
C PRO A 87 11.14 -5.07 -11.21
N THR A 88 9.82 -5.28 -11.22
CA THR A 88 8.84 -4.21 -11.37
C THR A 88 8.92 -3.17 -10.26
N ILE A 89 9.24 -3.57 -9.02
CA ILE A 89 9.35 -2.63 -7.90
C ILE A 89 10.50 -1.65 -8.17
N HIS A 90 11.68 -2.17 -8.51
CA HIS A 90 12.84 -1.36 -8.87
C HIS A 90 12.53 -0.46 -10.07
N ARG A 91 11.95 -1.01 -11.14
CA ARG A 91 11.58 -0.24 -12.33
C ARG A 91 10.68 0.95 -11.99
N LEU A 92 9.65 0.76 -11.16
CA LEU A 92 8.76 1.85 -10.73
C LEU A 92 9.52 2.92 -9.94
N MET A 93 10.39 2.50 -9.01
CA MET A 93 11.22 3.42 -8.23
C MET A 93 12.17 4.24 -9.10
N THR A 94 12.73 3.66 -10.16
CA THR A 94 13.63 4.33 -11.09
C THR A 94 12.90 5.24 -12.09
N GLU A 95 11.85 4.72 -12.73
CA GLU A 95 11.12 5.42 -13.81
C GLU A 95 10.16 6.48 -13.26
N GLN A 96 9.57 6.25 -12.08
CA GLN A 96 8.52 7.10 -11.50
C GLN A 96 8.82 7.43 -10.02
N PRO A 97 9.93 8.13 -9.74
CA PRO A 97 10.38 8.42 -8.37
C PRO A 97 9.49 9.43 -7.65
N HIS A 98 8.50 10.05 -8.27
CA HIS A 98 7.53 10.92 -7.57
C HIS A 98 6.20 10.19 -7.28
N ASN A 99 5.98 9.04 -7.91
CA ASN A 99 4.74 8.27 -7.82
C ASN A 99 4.94 6.90 -7.17
N SER A 100 6.16 6.56 -6.79
CA SER A 100 6.50 5.29 -6.15
C SER A 100 7.47 5.47 -4.99
N ARG A 101 7.26 4.67 -3.94
CA ARG A 101 8.04 4.65 -2.72
C ARG A 101 8.08 3.22 -2.21
N LEU A 102 9.21 2.83 -1.64
CA LEU A 102 9.39 1.54 -1.00
C LEU A 102 9.74 1.78 0.47
N TYR A 103 8.91 1.28 1.37
CA TYR A 103 9.04 1.47 2.81
C TYR A 103 9.26 0.12 3.50
N ARG A 104 10.16 0.11 4.49
CA ARG A 104 10.39 -1.06 5.33
C ARG A 104 9.45 -1.01 6.53
N PHE A 105 8.52 -1.96 6.58
CA PHE A 105 7.74 -2.20 7.78
C PHE A 105 8.47 -3.20 8.68
N VAL A 106 8.95 -2.74 9.83
CA VAL A 106 9.51 -3.60 10.89
C VAL A 106 8.41 -3.78 11.90
N ALA A 107 8.15 -5.03 12.28
CA ALA A 107 7.03 -5.29 13.14
C ALA A 107 7.41 -6.32 14.19
N ASP A 108 6.91 -6.06 15.39
CA ASP A 108 7.32 -6.76 16.61
C ASP A 108 6.91 -8.22 16.58
N ALA A 109 7.63 -9.04 17.36
CA ALA A 109 7.25 -10.42 17.56
C ALA A 109 5.90 -10.50 18.28
N PRO A 110 4.99 -11.44 17.92
CA PRO A 110 5.10 -12.46 16.87
C PRO A 110 4.75 -11.94 15.46
N THR A 111 5.43 -12.46 14.43
CA THR A 111 5.28 -12.05 13.02
C THR A 111 4.17 -12.77 12.25
N ALA A 112 3.23 -13.42 12.95
CA ALA A 112 2.18 -14.22 12.32
C ALA A 112 1.13 -13.37 11.59
N THR A 113 0.83 -13.75 10.35
CA THR A 113 -0.02 -13.02 9.39
C THR A 113 -1.44 -12.75 9.90
N THR A 114 -2.07 -13.72 10.56
CA THR A 114 -3.45 -13.59 11.06
C THR A 114 -3.62 -12.51 12.11
N GLN A 115 -2.60 -12.26 12.95
CA GLN A 115 -2.68 -11.24 14.00
C GLN A 115 -2.52 -9.82 13.42
N ARG A 116 -1.73 -9.66 12.35
CA ARG A 116 -1.44 -8.36 11.74
C ARG A 116 -2.53 -7.89 10.78
N LEU A 117 -3.19 -8.81 10.08
CA LEU A 117 -4.36 -8.47 9.27
C LEU A 117 -5.54 -7.98 10.11
N LYS A 118 -5.68 -8.44 11.36
CA LYS A 118 -6.72 -7.95 12.29
C LYS A 118 -6.40 -6.57 12.87
N ALA A 119 -5.14 -6.14 12.80
CA ALA A 119 -4.68 -4.86 13.33
C ALA A 119 -4.68 -3.74 12.27
N LEU A 120 -4.84 -4.09 10.99
CA LEU A 120 -5.13 -3.18 9.88
C LEU A 120 -6.63 -2.95 9.78
#